data_AF-A0A946ML10-F1
#
_entry.id   AF-A0A946ML10-F1
#
_cell.length_a   1.000
_cell.length_b   1.000
_cell.length_c   1.000
_cell.angle_alpha   90.00
_cell.angle_beta   90.00
_cell.angle_gamma   90.00
#
_symmetry.space_group_name_H-M   'P 1'
#
loop_
_entity.id
_entity.type
_entity.pdbx_description
1 polymer ?
#
loop_
_entity_poly.entity_id
_entity_poly.type
_entity_poly.pdbx_seq_one_letter_code
_entity_poly.pdbx_strand_id
1 'polypeptide(L)'
;MHSFINFIMGPLVWISFLIFFIGVIFRIFQMIKQVNTKENFIYTYLSFKYSFRSILAWLIPFLPVSTRKSPVFYGISYVFHLLLFLIPIFLLSHIALIEESMQWSWMGLNDSVADVLTLILIFSLIFFMIRRVAVPEVKFLTKTSDFLFILIVALPFVTGFLAYHQFFAYKWMVIAHVLSGELMIILIPFTRFFHMFMAPLTRAYTGSEFGNVRHAKDW
;
A
#
# COMPACT_ATOMS: atom_id res chain seq x y z
N MET A 1 22.53 -19.72 12.72
CA MET A 1 21.51 -18.66 12.92
C MET A 1 22.02 -17.29 12.46
N HIS A 2 23.23 -16.87 12.84
CA HIS A 2 23.80 -15.59 12.37
C HIS A 2 23.93 -15.49 10.84
N SER A 3 24.38 -16.54 10.16
CA SER A 3 24.45 -16.57 8.69
C SER A 3 23.09 -16.36 8.02
N PHE A 4 22.03 -16.95 8.58
CA PHE A 4 20.66 -16.80 8.08
C PHE A 4 20.14 -15.38 8.26
N ILE A 5 20.33 -14.79 9.45
CA ILE A 5 19.90 -13.40 9.73
C ILE A 5 20.64 -12.42 8.81
N ASN A 6 21.95 -12.59 8.64
CA ASN A 6 22.73 -11.74 7.73
C ASN A 6 22.28 -11.88 6.27
N PHE A 7 21.82 -13.07 5.87
CA PHE A 7 21.27 -13.28 4.53
C PHE A 7 19.94 -12.54 4.33
N ILE A 8 18.99 -12.70 5.26
CA ILE A 8 17.66 -12.08 5.14
C ILE A 8 17.69 -10.57 5.34
N MET A 9 18.64 -10.03 6.12
CA MET A 9 18.76 -8.57 6.32
C MET A 9 19.67 -7.88 5.29
N GLY A 10 20.38 -8.64 4.45
CA GLY A 10 21.30 -8.12 3.45
C GLY A 10 20.90 -8.55 2.04
N PRO A 11 21.50 -9.62 1.49
CA PRO A 11 21.23 -10.07 0.11
C PRO A 11 19.75 -10.24 -0.25
N LEU A 12 18.91 -10.79 0.64
CA LEU A 12 17.51 -11.04 0.34
C LEU A 12 16.69 -9.75 0.15
N VAL A 13 17.04 -8.68 0.86
CA VAL A 13 16.40 -7.37 0.73
C VAL A 13 16.61 -6.83 -0.68
N TRP A 14 17.84 -6.92 -1.18
CA TRP A 14 18.19 -6.50 -2.54
C TRP A 14 17.50 -7.34 -3.61
N ILE A 15 17.42 -8.67 -3.41
CA ILE A 15 16.67 -9.56 -4.29
C ILE A 15 15.18 -9.15 -4.30
N SER A 16 14.61 -8.86 -3.13
CA SER A 16 13.22 -8.42 -3.00
C SER A 16 12.96 -7.12 -3.76
N PHE A 17 13.85 -6.13 -3.62
CA PHE A 17 13.76 -4.89 -4.40
C PHE A 17 13.94 -5.11 -5.90
N LEU A 18 14.87 -5.96 -6.32
CA LEU A 18 15.08 -6.28 -7.74
C LEU A 18 13.82 -6.88 -8.36
N ILE A 19 13.22 -7.87 -7.69
CA ILE A 19 11.96 -8.50 -8.12
C ILE A 19 10.84 -7.47 -8.18
N PHE A 20 10.74 -6.60 -7.17
CA PHE A 20 9.76 -5.52 -7.12
C PHE A 20 9.90 -4.58 -8.34
N PHE A 21 11.09 -4.02 -8.59
CA PHE A 21 11.29 -3.06 -9.66
C PHE A 21 11.09 -3.69 -11.04
N ILE A 22 11.68 -4.86 -11.30
CA ILE A 22 11.50 -5.57 -12.58
C ILE A 22 10.02 -5.93 -12.78
N GLY A 23 9.36 -6.44 -11.74
CA GLY A 23 7.94 -6.80 -11.80
C GLY A 23 7.04 -5.60 -12.08
N VAL A 24 7.31 -4.44 -11.45
CA VAL A 24 6.55 -3.20 -11.69
C VAL A 24 6.73 -2.73 -13.13
N ILE A 25 7.97 -2.67 -13.63
CA ILE A 25 8.27 -2.29 -15.01
C ILE A 25 7.54 -3.21 -15.99
N PHE A 26 7.62 -4.52 -15.77
CA PHE A 26 6.95 -5.51 -16.61
C PHE A 26 5.42 -5.33 -16.61
N ARG A 27 4.81 -5.09 -15.44
CA ARG A 27 3.37 -4.84 -15.32
C ARG A 27 2.92 -3.57 -16.01
N ILE A 28 3.67 -2.48 -15.85
CA ILE A 28 3.38 -1.21 -16.53
C ILE A 28 3.46 -1.41 -18.05
N PHE A 29 4.50 -2.08 -18.54
CA PHE A 29 4.63 -2.40 -19.96
C PHE A 29 3.45 -3.25 -20.47
N GLN A 30 3.07 -4.29 -19.72
CA GLN A 30 1.94 -5.14 -20.08
C GLN A 30 0.62 -4.35 -20.13
N MET A 31 0.40 -3.46 -19.16
CA MET A 31 -0.77 -2.58 -19.12
C MET A 31 -0.80 -1.64 -20.33
N ILE A 32 0.31 -0.95 -20.64
CA ILE A 32 0.40 -0.06 -21.80
C ILE A 32 0.13 -0.85 -23.10
N LYS A 33 0.71 -2.05 -23.23
CA LYS A 33 0.44 -2.93 -24.37
C LYS A 33 -1.05 -3.27 -24.50
N GLN A 34 -1.73 -3.59 -23.38
CA GLN A 34 -3.16 -3.90 -23.38
C GLN A 34 -4.03 -2.69 -23.73
N VAL A 35 -3.68 -1.50 -23.24
CA VAL A 35 -4.35 -0.25 -23.60
C VAL A 35 -4.21 0.01 -25.09
N ASN A 36 -3.00 -0.12 -25.64
CA ASN A 36 -2.75 0.10 -27.06
C ASN A 36 -3.50 -0.89 -27.97
N THR A 37 -3.74 -2.13 -27.51
CA THR A 37 -4.43 -3.14 -28.32
C THR A 37 -5.95 -3.06 -28.21
N LYS A 38 -6.49 -2.68 -27.05
CA LYS A 38 -7.93 -2.70 -26.79
C LYS A 38 -8.60 -1.33 -26.91
N GLU A 39 -7.88 -0.27 -26.56
CA GLU A 39 -8.43 1.07 -26.35
C GLU A 39 -7.40 2.13 -26.80
N ASN A 40 -6.98 2.05 -28.06
CA ASN A 40 -6.01 2.99 -28.64
C ASN A 40 -6.51 4.44 -28.70
N PHE A 41 -7.82 4.66 -28.67
CA PHE A 41 -8.44 5.99 -28.68
C PHE A 41 -8.27 6.76 -27.36
N ILE A 42 -7.81 6.12 -26.27
CA ILE A 42 -7.61 6.78 -24.97
C ILE A 42 -6.72 8.02 -25.10
N TYR A 43 -5.70 7.97 -25.94
CA TYR A 43 -4.76 9.08 -26.12
C TYR A 43 -5.39 10.33 -26.74
N THR A 44 -6.53 10.20 -27.43
CA THR A 44 -7.18 11.33 -28.11
C THR A 44 -7.85 12.28 -27.12
N TYR A 45 -8.34 11.77 -26.00
CA TYR A 45 -9.04 12.57 -25.00
C TYR A 45 -8.33 12.66 -23.65
N LEU A 46 -7.17 12.00 -23.50
CA LEU A 46 -6.33 12.12 -22.32
C LEU A 46 -5.88 13.59 -22.15
N SER A 47 -6.17 14.15 -20.98
CA SER A 47 -5.84 15.54 -20.67
C SER A 47 -5.12 15.61 -19.34
N PHE A 48 -3.92 16.20 -19.34
CA PHE A 48 -3.13 16.40 -18.12
C PHE A 48 -3.90 17.19 -17.06
N LYS A 49 -4.56 18.28 -17.45
CA LYS A 49 -5.33 19.13 -16.54
C LYS A 49 -6.41 18.32 -15.80
N TYR A 50 -7.21 17.56 -16.53
CA TYR A 50 -8.31 16.80 -15.95
C TYR A 50 -7.83 15.55 -15.20
N SER A 51 -6.74 14.94 -15.66
CA SER A 51 -6.08 13.82 -14.98
C SER A 51 -5.59 14.22 -13.59
N PHE A 52 -4.78 15.27 -13.48
CA PHE A 52 -4.25 15.74 -12.21
C PHE A 52 -5.36 16.23 -11.28
N ARG A 53 -6.37 16.93 -11.81
CA ARG A 53 -7.53 17.35 -11.02
C ARG A 53 -8.21 16.16 -10.34
N SER A 54 -8.41 15.06 -11.07
CA SER A 54 -9.03 13.85 -10.53
C SER A 54 -8.16 13.18 -9.46
N ILE A 55 -6.87 13.02 -9.74
CA ILE A 55 -5.93 12.43 -8.79
C ILE A 55 -5.90 13.23 -7.48
N LEU A 56 -5.70 14.54 -7.57
CA LEU A 56 -5.64 15.42 -6.40
C LEU A 56 -6.96 15.43 -5.63
N ALA A 57 -8.11 15.43 -6.33
CA ALA A 57 -9.40 15.41 -5.66
C ALA A 57 -9.61 14.16 -4.81
N TRP A 58 -9.10 13.01 -5.26
CA TRP A 58 -9.23 11.74 -4.53
C TRP A 58 -8.17 11.53 -3.44
N LEU A 59 -7.10 12.33 -3.45
CA LEU A 59 -6.13 12.38 -2.34
C LEU A 59 -6.67 13.14 -1.12
N ILE A 60 -7.64 14.04 -1.31
CA ILE A 60 -8.23 14.82 -0.22
C ILE A 60 -9.41 14.03 0.38
N PRO A 61 -9.33 13.62 1.67
CA PRO A 61 -10.42 12.90 2.32
C PRO A 61 -11.73 13.69 2.29
N PHE A 62 -12.84 13.01 2.04
CA PHE A 62 -14.19 13.57 2.04
C PHE A 62 -14.47 14.62 0.94
N LEU A 63 -13.53 14.87 0.02
CA LEU A 63 -13.79 15.74 -1.13
C LEU A 63 -14.68 15.04 -2.18
N PRO A 64 -14.44 13.78 -2.58
CA PRO A 64 -15.37 13.08 -3.47
C PRO A 64 -16.70 12.74 -2.77
N VAL A 65 -17.83 12.90 -3.46
CA VAL A 65 -19.19 12.62 -2.97
C VAL A 65 -19.33 11.17 -2.49
N SER A 66 -18.73 10.21 -3.20
CA SER A 66 -18.76 8.79 -2.82
C SER A 66 -18.17 8.55 -1.43
N THR A 67 -17.11 9.27 -1.08
CA THR A 67 -16.47 9.15 0.23
C THR A 67 -17.34 9.68 1.37
N ARG A 68 -18.15 10.71 1.10
CA ARG A 68 -19.13 11.26 2.04
C ARG A 68 -20.36 10.36 2.22
N LYS A 69 -20.70 9.54 1.23
CA LYS A 69 -21.80 8.56 1.33
C LYS A 69 -21.46 7.36 2.22
N SER A 70 -20.18 7.10 2.46
CA SER A 70 -19.72 6.00 3.33
C SER A 70 -18.55 6.44 4.21
N PRO A 71 -18.76 7.45 5.08
CA PRO A 71 -17.67 8.21 5.69
C PRO A 71 -16.81 7.37 6.63
N VAL A 72 -17.40 6.42 7.35
CA VAL A 72 -16.66 5.52 8.26
C VAL A 72 -15.68 4.65 7.49
N PHE A 73 -16.12 3.99 6.42
CA PHE A 73 -15.27 3.13 5.60
C PHE A 73 -14.12 3.91 4.97
N TYR A 74 -14.42 5.06 4.33
CA TYR A 74 -13.41 5.85 3.68
C TYR A 74 -12.46 6.53 4.67
N GLY A 75 -12.95 7.02 5.81
CA GLY A 75 -12.11 7.57 6.87
C GLY A 75 -11.07 6.55 7.34
N ILE A 76 -11.50 5.33 7.67
CA ILE A 76 -10.60 4.24 8.06
C ILE A 76 -9.65 3.88 6.90
N SER A 77 -10.15 3.86 5.65
CA SER A 77 -9.31 3.61 4.47
C SER A 77 -8.21 4.66 4.29
N TYR A 78 -8.52 5.95 4.42
CA TYR A 78 -7.51 7.01 4.29
C TYR A 78 -6.47 6.94 5.41
N VAL A 79 -6.91 6.75 6.65
CA VAL A 79 -6.01 6.59 7.80
C VAL A 79 -5.11 5.37 7.59
N PHE A 80 -5.68 4.21 7.24
CA PHE A 80 -4.91 3.01 6.99
C PHE A 80 -3.84 3.21 5.92
N HIS A 81 -4.19 3.74 4.75
CA HIS A 81 -3.22 3.93 3.67
C HIS A 81 -2.16 4.97 4.02
N LEU A 82 -2.52 6.04 4.74
CA LEU A 82 -1.54 7.01 5.22
C LEU A 82 -0.52 6.32 6.14
N LEU A 83 -1.01 5.57 7.13
CA LEU A 83 -0.16 4.90 8.12
C LEU A 83 0.68 3.76 7.52
N LEU A 84 0.14 3.06 6.50
CA LEU A 84 0.85 2.01 5.77
C LEU A 84 2.19 2.48 5.22
N PHE A 85 2.29 3.73 4.80
CA PHE A 85 3.54 4.33 4.31
C PHE A 85 4.26 5.14 5.38
N LEU A 86 3.52 5.93 6.17
CA LEU A 86 4.11 6.83 7.15
C LEU A 86 4.91 6.08 8.22
N ILE A 87 4.40 4.96 8.73
CA ILE A 87 5.09 4.20 9.80
C ILE A 87 6.45 3.66 9.32
N PRO A 88 6.54 2.82 8.27
CA PRO A 88 7.84 2.25 7.87
C PRO A 88 8.85 3.30 7.40
N ILE A 89 8.39 4.46 6.88
CA ILE A 89 9.29 5.54 6.45
C ILE A 89 9.82 6.33 7.65
N PHE A 90 9.01 6.59 8.68
CA PHE A 90 9.41 7.47 9.78
C PHE A 90 9.73 6.74 11.09
N LEU A 91 9.67 5.41 11.13
CA LEU A 91 10.10 4.64 12.30
C LEU A 91 11.62 4.68 12.44
N LEU A 92 12.12 5.04 13.64
CA LEU A 92 13.55 5.16 13.91
C LEU A 92 14.35 3.91 13.57
N SER A 93 13.81 2.72 13.85
CA SER A 93 14.48 1.46 13.51
C SER A 93 14.68 1.26 12.00
N HIS A 94 13.75 1.75 11.16
CA HIS A 94 13.91 1.68 9.70
C HIS A 94 14.88 2.76 9.20
N ILE A 95 14.82 3.96 9.77
CA ILE A 95 15.76 5.04 9.45
C ILE A 95 17.20 4.62 9.75
N ALA A 96 17.44 3.98 10.90
CA ALA A 96 18.76 3.49 11.28
C ALA A 96 19.34 2.48 10.27
N LEU A 97 18.51 1.59 9.71
CA LEU A 97 18.94 0.64 8.67
C LEU A 97 19.33 1.37 7.37
N ILE A 98 18.64 2.46 7.04
CA ILE A 98 18.95 3.28 5.85
C ILE A 98 20.20 4.13 6.09
N GLU A 99 20.39 4.64 7.30
CA GLU A 99 21.60 5.37 7.68
C GLU A 99 22.83 4.46 7.62
N GLU A 100 22.73 3.24 8.14
CA GLU A 100 23.83 2.27 8.09
C GLU A 100 24.19 1.89 6.64
N SER A 101 23.19 1.68 5.77
CA SER A 101 23.39 1.22 4.39
C SER A 101 23.70 2.32 3.37
N MET A 102 23.10 3.50 3.52
CA MET A 102 23.13 4.59 2.53
C MET A 102 23.67 5.91 3.10
N GLN A 103 24.00 5.98 4.40
CA GLN A 103 24.49 7.19 5.07
C GLN A 103 23.51 8.37 4.97
N TRP A 104 22.21 8.07 4.91
CA TRP A 104 21.13 9.06 4.86
C TRP A 104 20.15 8.84 6.01
N SER A 105 19.78 9.91 6.70
CA SER A 105 18.81 9.90 7.79
C SER A 105 17.91 11.15 7.74
N TRP A 106 16.77 11.07 8.42
CA TRP A 106 15.80 12.16 8.59
C TRP A 106 15.11 12.06 9.95
N MET A 107 14.26 13.04 10.26
CA MET A 107 13.52 13.06 11.52
C MET A 107 12.53 11.89 11.58
N GLY A 108 12.68 11.02 12.57
CA GLY A 108 11.73 9.96 12.87
C GLY A 108 10.59 10.40 13.79
N LEU A 109 9.58 9.55 13.90
CA LEU A 109 8.51 9.70 14.89
C LEU A 109 9.04 9.42 16.29
N ASN A 110 8.39 10.01 17.29
CA ASN A 110 8.53 9.59 18.68
C ASN A 110 7.93 8.17 18.84
N ASP A 111 8.63 7.32 19.58
CA ASP A 111 8.23 5.94 19.89
C ASP A 111 6.76 5.80 20.33
N SER A 112 6.29 6.60 21.28
CA SER A 112 4.90 6.52 21.75
C SER A 112 3.89 6.85 20.66
N VAL A 113 4.24 7.77 19.76
CA VAL A 113 3.41 8.11 18.60
C VAL A 113 3.40 6.95 17.62
N ALA A 114 4.58 6.39 17.31
CA ALA A 114 4.69 5.25 16.41
C ALA A 114 3.90 4.03 16.89
N ASP A 115 3.91 3.74 18.19
CA ASP A 115 3.13 2.65 18.80
C ASP A 115 1.62 2.85 18.61
N VAL A 116 1.11 4.04 18.98
CA VAL A 116 -0.31 4.36 18.83
C VAL A 116 -0.75 4.28 17.37
N LEU A 117 0.04 4.84 16.45
CA LEU A 117 -0.25 4.78 15.01
C LEU A 117 -0.23 3.34 14.48
N THR A 118 0.71 2.51 14.94
CA THR A 118 0.78 1.08 14.57
C THR A 118 -0.46 0.33 15.05
N LEU A 119 -0.93 0.58 16.27
CA LEU A 119 -2.17 0.00 16.78
C LEU A 119 -3.39 0.45 15.95
N ILE A 120 -3.49 1.73 15.59
CA ILE A 120 -4.56 2.24 14.71
C ILE A 120 -4.55 1.51 13.36
N LEU A 121 -3.37 1.28 12.78
CA LEU A 121 -3.24 0.52 11.53
C LEU A 121 -3.71 -0.93 11.70
N ILE A 122 -3.30 -1.61 12.78
CA ILE A 122 -3.71 -3.00 13.08
C ILE A 122 -5.24 -3.07 13.26
N PHE A 123 -5.84 -2.15 14.02
CA PHE A 123 -7.29 -2.10 14.19
C PHE A 123 -8.02 -1.80 12.87
N SER A 124 -7.44 -1.00 11.98
CA SER A 124 -7.99 -0.77 10.63
C SER A 124 -8.02 -2.05 9.79
N LEU A 125 -6.99 -2.89 9.88
CA LEU A 125 -6.96 -4.19 9.22
C LEU A 125 -8.03 -5.15 9.78
N ILE A 126 -8.21 -5.17 11.10
CA ILE A 126 -9.28 -5.93 11.76
C ILE A 126 -10.64 -5.45 11.28
N PHE A 127 -10.86 -4.13 11.20
CA PHE A 127 -12.09 -3.56 10.65
C PHE A 127 -12.35 -4.04 9.21
N PHE A 128 -11.34 -4.03 8.32
CA PHE A 128 -11.53 -4.52 6.95
C PHE A 128 -11.84 -6.02 6.89
N MET A 129 -11.27 -6.81 7.79
CA MET A 129 -11.58 -8.23 7.90
C MET A 129 -13.04 -8.44 8.34
N ILE A 130 -13.47 -7.78 9.41
CA ILE A 130 -14.84 -7.85 9.92
C ILE A 130 -15.83 -7.39 8.85
N ARG A 131 -15.56 -6.26 8.19
CA ARG A 131 -16.43 -5.71 7.13
C ARG A 131 -16.67 -6.71 6.00
N ARG A 132 -15.66 -7.47 5.60
CA ARG A 132 -15.79 -8.49 4.53
C ARG A 132 -16.68 -9.67 4.92
N VAL A 133 -16.84 -9.94 6.20
CA VAL A 133 -17.72 -11.03 6.69
C VAL A 133 -19.10 -10.52 7.04
N ALA A 134 -19.20 -9.29 7.57
CA ALA A 134 -20.42 -8.73 8.13
C ALA A 134 -21.30 -8.00 7.09
N VAL A 135 -20.71 -7.32 6.11
CA VAL A 135 -21.46 -6.51 5.12
C VAL A 135 -21.84 -7.37 3.92
N PRO A 136 -23.13 -7.63 3.63
CA PRO A 136 -23.57 -8.57 2.60
C PRO A 136 -23.01 -8.27 1.21
N GLU A 137 -23.00 -7.00 0.81
CA GLU A 137 -22.55 -6.53 -0.50
C GLU A 137 -21.05 -6.79 -0.70
N VAL A 138 -20.27 -6.68 0.39
CA VAL A 138 -18.83 -6.92 0.39
C VAL A 138 -18.54 -8.41 0.45
N LYS A 139 -19.27 -9.14 1.30
CA LYS A 139 -19.15 -10.59 1.47
C LYS A 139 -19.40 -11.31 0.15
N PHE A 140 -20.40 -10.87 -0.61
CA PHE A 140 -20.74 -11.43 -1.92
C PHE A 140 -19.57 -11.36 -2.93
N LEU A 141 -18.74 -10.32 -2.86
CA LEU A 141 -17.58 -10.14 -3.74
C LEU A 141 -16.25 -10.66 -3.15
N THR A 142 -16.27 -11.08 -1.88
CA THR A 142 -15.05 -11.47 -1.16
C THR A 142 -14.58 -12.85 -1.57
N LYS A 143 -13.29 -12.97 -1.90
CA LYS A 143 -12.61 -14.26 -2.16
C LYS A 143 -11.68 -14.61 -1.01
N THR A 144 -11.29 -15.87 -0.91
CA THR A 144 -10.31 -16.33 0.10
C THR A 144 -8.99 -15.57 0.03
N SER A 145 -8.58 -15.16 -1.18
CA SER A 145 -7.37 -14.36 -1.39
C SER A 145 -7.45 -12.97 -0.75
N ASP A 146 -8.64 -12.39 -0.54
CA ASP A 146 -8.79 -11.10 0.13
C ASP A 146 -8.36 -11.15 1.61
N PHE A 147 -8.65 -12.27 2.29
CA PHE A 147 -8.18 -12.49 3.66
C PHE A 147 -6.67 -12.72 3.71
N LEU A 148 -6.13 -13.45 2.73
CA LEU A 148 -4.68 -13.64 2.61
C LEU A 148 -3.95 -12.31 2.40
N PHE A 149 -4.47 -11.40 1.59
CA PHE A 149 -3.86 -10.08 1.39
C PHE A 149 -3.90 -9.23 2.66
N ILE A 150 -5.00 -9.27 3.43
CA ILE A 150 -5.04 -8.60 4.74
C ILE A 150 -3.98 -9.17 5.67
N LEU A 151 -3.85 -10.50 5.71
CA LEU A 151 -2.86 -11.15 6.56
C LEU A 151 -1.43 -10.76 6.16
N ILE A 152 -1.09 -10.80 4.87
CA ILE A 152 0.24 -10.43 4.36
C ILE A 152 0.59 -9.00 4.76
N VAL A 153 -0.35 -8.06 4.67
CA VAL A 153 -0.12 -6.68 5.12
C VAL A 153 -0.05 -6.58 6.64
N ALA A 154 -0.86 -7.34 7.39
CA ALA A 154 -0.86 -7.31 8.85
C ALA A 154 0.44 -7.82 9.46
N LEU A 155 1.02 -8.88 8.89
CA LEU A 155 2.17 -9.58 9.45
C LEU A 155 3.33 -8.66 9.81
N PRO A 156 3.90 -7.83 8.91
CA PRO A 156 5.04 -6.99 9.26
C PRO A 156 4.71 -6.01 10.38
N PHE A 157 3.52 -5.42 10.41
CA PHE A 157 3.14 -4.49 11.49
C PHE A 157 2.95 -5.20 12.83
N VAL A 158 2.27 -6.35 12.84
CA VAL A 158 2.05 -7.13 14.07
C VAL A 158 3.37 -7.66 14.62
N THR A 159 4.19 -8.31 13.79
CA THR A 159 5.46 -8.89 14.27
C THR A 159 6.47 -7.81 14.61
N GLY A 160 6.47 -6.67 13.91
CA GLY A 160 7.30 -5.51 14.25
C GLY A 160 6.93 -4.90 15.60
N PHE A 161 5.63 -4.70 15.84
CA PHE A 161 5.11 -4.22 17.13
C PHE A 161 5.45 -5.17 18.29
N LEU A 162 5.25 -6.48 18.10
CA LEU A 162 5.60 -7.51 19.08
C LEU A 162 7.12 -7.57 19.35
N ALA A 163 7.94 -7.38 18.31
CA ALA A 163 9.39 -7.32 18.44
C ALA A 163 9.83 -6.08 19.24
N TYR A 164 9.28 -4.90 18.95
CA TYR A 164 9.61 -3.66 19.64
C TYR A 164 9.33 -3.75 21.14
N HIS A 165 8.16 -4.25 21.53
CA HIS A 165 7.81 -4.43 22.94
C HIS A 165 8.40 -5.68 23.61
N GLN A 166 9.14 -6.49 22.85
CA GLN A 166 9.80 -7.72 23.33
C GLN A 166 8.84 -8.70 24.05
N PHE A 167 7.56 -8.73 23.67
CA PHE A 167 6.54 -9.53 24.38
C PHE A 167 6.88 -11.01 24.45
N PHE A 168 7.33 -11.61 23.34
CA PHE A 168 7.80 -12.98 23.32
C PHE A 168 8.71 -13.22 22.11
N ALA A 169 9.60 -14.21 22.24
CA ALA A 169 10.41 -14.75 21.15
C ALA A 169 11.01 -13.68 20.22
N TYR A 170 11.58 -12.61 20.79
CA TYR A 170 12.06 -11.42 20.08
C TYR A 170 12.77 -11.73 18.75
N LYS A 171 13.75 -12.64 18.78
CA LYS A 171 14.52 -13.05 17.59
C LYS A 171 13.62 -13.59 16.47
N TRP A 172 12.61 -14.38 16.81
CA TRP A 172 11.66 -14.92 15.84
C TRP A 172 10.67 -13.86 15.33
N MET A 173 10.25 -12.91 16.18
CA MET A 173 9.41 -11.79 15.75
C MET A 173 10.13 -10.88 14.76
N VAL A 174 11.42 -10.61 14.98
CA VAL A 174 12.27 -9.86 14.03
C VAL A 174 12.42 -10.62 12.71
N ILE A 175 12.71 -11.93 12.76
CA ILE A 175 12.79 -12.76 11.54
C ILE A 175 11.47 -12.73 10.76
N ALA A 176 10.34 -12.90 11.46
CA ALA A 176 9.02 -12.86 10.84
C ALA A 176 8.68 -11.48 10.26
N HIS A 177 9.07 -10.40 10.94
CA HIS A 177 8.92 -9.02 10.47
C HIS A 177 9.67 -8.79 9.16
N VAL A 178 10.96 -9.13 9.11
CA VAL A 178 11.80 -8.96 7.92
C VAL A 178 11.24 -9.78 6.76
N LEU A 179 11.02 -11.08 6.96
CA LEU A 179 10.53 -11.97 5.89
C LEU A 179 9.15 -11.59 5.38
N SER A 180 8.24 -11.14 6.26
CA SER A 180 6.91 -10.71 5.84
C SER A 180 6.93 -9.36 5.12
N GLY A 181 7.82 -8.44 5.50
CA GLY A 181 8.06 -7.19 4.79
C GLY A 181 8.63 -7.43 3.39
N GLU A 182 9.67 -8.27 3.27
CA GLU A 182 10.25 -8.67 1.99
C GLU A 182 9.25 -9.39 1.09
N LEU A 183 8.48 -10.32 1.65
CA LEU A 183 7.39 -11.00 0.94
C LEU A 183 6.36 -9.99 0.41
N MET A 184 5.97 -9.01 1.23
CA MET A 184 5.04 -7.97 0.81
C MET A 184 5.60 -7.20 -0.39
N ILE A 185 6.87 -6.77 -0.35
CA ILE A 185 7.56 -6.07 -1.44
C ILE A 185 7.57 -6.91 -2.73
N ILE A 186 7.99 -8.17 -2.63
CA ILE A 186 8.03 -9.11 -3.76
C ILE A 186 6.65 -9.27 -4.40
N LEU A 187 5.58 -9.30 -3.60
CA LEU A 187 4.22 -9.54 -4.07
C LEU A 187 3.55 -8.31 -4.69
N ILE A 188 4.07 -7.10 -4.49
CA ILE A 188 3.43 -5.87 -5.02
C ILE A 188 3.10 -5.97 -6.51
N PRO A 189 4.04 -6.28 -7.43
CA PRO A 189 3.75 -6.32 -8.86
C PRO A 189 2.87 -7.50 -9.30
N PHE A 190 2.74 -8.55 -8.49
CA PHE A 190 2.07 -9.78 -8.92
C PHE A 190 0.67 -9.95 -8.35
N THR A 191 0.25 -9.08 -7.43
CA THR A 191 -1.01 -9.21 -6.68
C THR A 191 -1.88 -7.97 -6.80
N ARG A 192 -2.97 -7.91 -6.00
CA ARG A 192 -3.85 -6.74 -5.92
C ARG A 192 -3.16 -5.51 -5.34
N PHE A 193 -1.99 -5.64 -4.72
CA PHE A 193 -1.22 -4.50 -4.21
C PHE A 193 -0.75 -3.54 -5.31
N PHE A 194 -0.65 -4.00 -6.57
CA PHE A 194 -0.36 -3.16 -7.72
C PHE A 194 -1.38 -2.02 -7.93
N HIS A 195 -2.53 -2.04 -7.22
CA HIS A 195 -3.47 -0.92 -7.20
C HIS A 195 -2.83 0.41 -6.78
N MET A 196 -1.72 0.42 -6.02
CA MET A 196 -1.02 1.67 -5.71
C MET A 196 -0.51 2.40 -6.96
N PHE A 197 -0.17 1.65 -8.02
CA PHE A 197 0.23 2.20 -9.32
C PHE A 197 -0.98 2.41 -10.25
N MET A 198 -1.93 1.47 -10.23
CA MET A 198 -3.11 1.55 -11.11
C MET A 198 -4.11 2.62 -10.70
N ALA A 199 -4.26 2.92 -9.40
CA ALA A 199 -5.22 3.88 -8.89
C ALA A 199 -5.02 5.28 -9.51
N PRO A 200 -3.82 5.92 -9.44
CA PRO A 200 -3.62 7.23 -10.06
C PRO A 200 -3.82 7.19 -11.58
N LEU A 201 -3.42 6.11 -12.25
CA LEU A 201 -3.61 5.97 -13.70
C LEU A 201 -5.09 5.84 -14.10
N THR A 202 -5.85 5.07 -13.34
CA THR A 202 -7.31 4.93 -13.54
C THR A 202 -8.02 6.24 -13.24
N ARG A 203 -7.57 7.00 -12.23
CA ARG A 203 -8.07 8.36 -11.97
C ARG A 203 -7.69 9.34 -13.08
N ALA A 204 -6.48 9.27 -13.61
CA ALA A 204 -6.06 10.10 -14.74
C ALA A 204 -6.98 9.90 -15.95
N TYR A 205 -7.24 8.63 -16.27
CA TYR A 205 -8.18 8.22 -17.31
C TYR A 205 -9.60 8.73 -17.03
N THR A 206 -10.18 8.39 -15.88
CA THR A 206 -11.56 8.76 -15.50
C THR A 206 -11.73 10.29 -15.47
N GLY A 207 -10.73 11.00 -14.94
CA GLY A 207 -10.71 12.46 -14.92
C GLY A 207 -10.75 13.05 -16.32
N SER A 208 -9.94 12.50 -17.23
CA SER A 208 -9.92 12.91 -18.63
C SER A 208 -11.25 12.63 -19.33
N GLU A 209 -11.81 11.43 -19.20
CA GLU A 209 -13.09 11.09 -19.84
C GLU A 209 -14.24 11.97 -19.33
N PHE A 210 -14.44 12.03 -18.02
CA PHE A 210 -15.56 12.77 -17.44
C PHE A 210 -15.36 14.28 -17.54
N GLY A 211 -14.14 14.77 -17.32
CA GLY A 211 -13.83 16.20 -17.33
C GLY A 211 -13.70 16.79 -18.73
N ASN A 212 -12.92 16.14 -19.60
CA ASN A 212 -12.60 16.65 -20.93
C ASN A 212 -13.73 16.40 -21.94
N VAL A 213 -14.33 15.19 -21.91
CA VAL A 213 -15.33 14.78 -22.90
C VAL A 213 -16.74 15.04 -22.41
N ARG A 214 -17.07 14.61 -21.18
CA ARG A 214 -18.45 14.66 -20.67
C ARG A 214 -18.78 15.95 -19.90
N HIS A 215 -17.80 16.82 -19.70
CA HIS A 215 -17.92 18.07 -18.91
C HIS A 215 -18.53 17.89 -17.51
N ALA A 216 -18.23 16.76 -16.88
CA ALA A 216 -18.69 16.38 -15.55
C ALA A 216 -17.54 16.32 -14.53
N LYS A 217 -17.88 16.41 -13.25
CA LYS A 217 -16.96 16.11 -12.14
C LYS A 217 -17.06 14.63 -11.78
N ASP A 218 -15.93 13.99 -11.67
CA ASP A 218 -15.75 12.55 -11.41
C ASP A 218 -15.45 12.23 -9.94
N TRP A 219 -15.59 13.22 -9.07
CA TRP A 219 -15.36 13.15 -7.63
C TRP A 219 -16.60 13.66 -6.90
#